data_AF-A0AA36IDP4-F1
#
_entry.id   AF-A0AA36IDP4-F1
#
_cell.length_a   1.000
_cell.length_b   1.000
_cell.length_c   1.000
_cell.angle_alpha   90.00
_cell.angle_beta   90.00
_cell.angle_gamma   90.00
#
_symmetry.space_group_name_H-M   'P 1'
#
loop_
_entity.id
_entity.type
_entity.pdbx_description
1 polymer ?
#
loop_
_entity_poly.entity_id
_entity_poly.type
_entity_poly.pdbx_seq_one_letter_code
_entity_poly.pdbx_strand_id
1 'polypeptide(L)'
;MVEKEAGVAAILGVLTGLLEYGLQRVGGEATLLIDLGVGLLTGIVGSLFYHFDGERYCLLSIFMGTLYWFFYGTAFVVGLVEILAGELETGVTRFMAVSIKTFVLCVMTCFGMLLALPNPATAWEAQYANCGTIDLGAQWWRVPLYLACSFSVLGQYRFRLEQFWRGLLVQLAGYETQFQVSQAFRNRSGSLVKDNLDVMASNVCGAAASVVTACLLSAFMDFVNGIYYAQLLQRGAHRDETDSMLDDILYGCISSVVKCFNCLGIGRAHDKHMVELEKKIYQQTKELKDPANPRTEIKLGPEEEDLLLDTVVYAESMNIWAMLMPAVYQLVPGSMIAKMWFETIIPPSDPSLAENTFAGLMVTSISLALGLVLGEAIVQVVTGLVNLMKRKCSKGAKKEEEPDDIDLGMVGPDIATTIAGDDTKSEGSGSTWPL
;
A
#
# COMPACT_ATOMS: atom_id res chain seq x y z
N MET A 1 9.25 28.52 -8.48
CA MET A 1 7.79 28.76 -8.38
C MET A 1 7.12 27.52 -7.80
N VAL A 2 7.30 26.36 -8.45
CA VAL A 2 6.91 25.02 -7.95
C VAL A 2 7.23 24.76 -6.47
N GLU A 3 8.45 25.06 -6.00
CA GLU A 3 8.83 24.81 -4.60
C GLU A 3 7.93 25.55 -3.59
N LYS A 4 7.46 26.75 -3.95
CA LYS A 4 6.54 27.52 -3.12
C LYS A 4 5.14 26.91 -3.12
N GLU A 5 4.68 26.43 -4.28
CA GLU A 5 3.39 25.73 -4.41
C GLU A 5 3.35 24.47 -3.55
N ALA A 6 4.42 23.67 -3.58
CA ALA A 6 4.54 22.49 -2.75
C ALA A 6 4.52 22.84 -1.25
N GLY A 7 5.17 23.93 -0.86
CA GLY A 7 5.11 24.45 0.51
C GLY A 7 3.69 24.84 0.94
N VAL A 8 2.95 25.54 0.08
CA VAL A 8 1.55 25.92 0.35
C VAL A 8 0.66 24.67 0.44
N ALA A 9 0.80 23.73 -0.50
CA ALA A 9 0.05 22.48 -0.48
C ALA A 9 0.35 21.64 0.77
N ALA A 10 1.59 21.63 1.25
CA ALA A 10 1.98 20.94 2.49
C ALA A 10 1.38 21.60 3.73
N ILE A 11 1.43 22.93 3.84
CA ILE A 11 0.77 23.66 4.94
C ILE A 11 -0.73 23.37 4.92
N LEU A 12 -1.34 23.40 3.74
CA LEU A 12 -2.76 23.16 3.58
C LEU A 12 -3.14 21.73 3.96
N GLY A 13 -2.33 20.74 3.56
CA GLY A 13 -2.49 19.34 3.95
C GLY A 13 -2.39 19.12 5.46
N VAL A 14 -1.48 19.82 6.15
CA VAL A 14 -1.40 19.78 7.62
C VAL A 14 -2.65 20.38 8.25
N LEU A 15 -3.12 21.53 7.76
CA LEU A 15 -4.32 22.19 8.29
C LEU A 15 -5.58 21.34 8.09
N THR A 16 -5.78 20.77 6.90
CA THR A 16 -6.93 19.92 6.61
C THR A 16 -6.85 18.58 7.36
N GLY A 17 -5.66 18.00 7.50
CA GLY A 17 -5.46 16.80 8.31
C GLY A 17 -5.71 17.03 9.80
N LEU A 18 -5.32 18.18 10.35
CA LEU A 18 -5.66 18.57 11.74
C LEU A 18 -7.16 18.78 11.93
N LEU A 19 -7.83 19.38 10.93
CA LEU A 19 -9.28 19.54 10.94
C LEU A 19 -9.98 18.18 10.95
N GLU A 20 -9.59 17.27 10.05
CA GLU A 20 -10.10 15.90 10.01
C GLU A 20 -9.90 15.20 11.35
N TYR A 21 -8.67 15.22 11.88
CA TYR A 21 -8.34 14.60 13.16
C TYR A 21 -9.21 15.16 14.31
N GLY A 22 -9.39 16.48 14.34
CA GLY A 22 -10.25 17.15 15.31
C GLY A 22 -11.71 16.72 15.19
N LEU A 23 -12.26 16.71 13.98
CA LEU A 23 -13.67 16.34 13.74
C LEU A 23 -13.95 14.85 14.05
N GLN A 24 -13.00 13.96 13.75
CA GLN A 24 -13.08 12.55 14.12
C GLN A 24 -13.12 12.38 15.65
N ARG A 25 -12.35 13.18 16.39
CA ARG A 25 -12.30 13.11 17.87
C ARG A 25 -13.54 13.67 18.57
N VAL A 26 -14.24 14.61 17.94
CA VAL A 26 -15.45 15.23 18.50
C VAL A 26 -16.68 14.30 18.35
N GLY A 27 -16.53 13.12 17.73
CA GLY A 27 -17.58 12.09 17.66
C GLY A 27 -18.39 12.13 16.35
N GLY A 28 -17.81 12.69 15.28
CA GLY A 28 -18.47 12.71 13.98
C GLY A 28 -18.37 11.36 13.26
N GLU A 29 -19.40 10.52 13.36
CA GLU A 29 -19.64 9.44 12.38
C GLU A 29 -20.05 10.01 11.00
N ALA A 30 -20.37 11.31 10.95
CA ALA A 30 -20.70 12.03 9.73
C ALA A 30 -19.45 12.31 8.87
N THR A 31 -18.88 11.26 8.29
CA THR A 31 -17.72 11.31 7.37
C THR A 31 -17.91 12.33 6.26
N LEU A 32 -19.13 12.46 5.72
CA LEU A 32 -19.46 13.47 4.72
C LEU A 32 -19.18 14.90 5.21
N LEU A 33 -19.47 15.21 6.48
CA LEU A 33 -19.30 16.56 7.03
C LEU A 33 -17.82 16.92 7.20
N ILE A 34 -17.00 15.90 7.45
CA ILE A 34 -15.53 16.03 7.46
C ILE A 34 -15.04 16.38 6.05
N ASP A 35 -15.48 15.63 5.03
CA ASP A 35 -15.12 15.90 3.64
C ASP A 35 -15.54 17.31 3.20
N LEU A 36 -16.75 17.75 3.60
CA LEU A 36 -17.22 19.10 3.32
C LEU A 36 -16.31 20.17 3.93
N GLY A 37 -15.89 19.98 5.20
CA GLY A 37 -14.99 20.89 5.90
C GLY A 37 -13.60 20.94 5.30
N VAL A 38 -13.04 19.77 4.95
CA VAL A 38 -11.73 19.64 4.29
C VAL A 38 -11.73 20.36 2.94
N GLY A 39 -12.74 20.12 2.10
CA GLY A 39 -12.86 20.79 0.80
C GLY A 39 -13.00 22.31 0.94
N LEU A 40 -13.89 22.76 1.84
CA LEU A 40 -14.11 24.18 2.10
C LEU A 40 -12.81 24.89 2.54
N LEU A 41 -12.10 24.33 3.50
CA LEU A 41 -10.86 24.88 4.02
C LEU A 41 -9.77 24.92 2.94
N THR A 42 -9.67 23.86 2.13
CA THR A 42 -8.75 23.77 0.99
C THR A 42 -8.99 24.92 0.01
N GLY A 43 -10.25 25.12 -0.37
CA GLY A 43 -10.65 26.19 -1.28
C GLY A 43 -10.33 27.58 -0.75
N ILE A 44 -10.73 27.88 0.49
CA ILE A 44 -10.52 29.20 1.10
C ILE A 44 -9.02 29.51 1.19
N VAL A 45 -8.25 28.64 1.84
CA VAL A 45 -6.84 28.95 2.14
C VAL A 45 -6.01 28.98 0.86
N GLY A 46 -6.17 28.01 -0.04
CA GLY A 46 -5.43 28.00 -1.31
C GLY A 46 -5.75 29.23 -2.18
N SER A 47 -7.02 29.65 -2.22
CA SER A 47 -7.42 30.88 -2.90
C SER A 47 -6.89 32.16 -2.25
N LEU A 48 -6.81 32.22 -0.92
CA LEU A 48 -6.22 33.37 -0.23
C LEU A 48 -4.73 33.49 -0.54
N PHE A 49 -3.98 32.39 -0.57
CA PHE A 49 -2.57 32.39 -1.00
C PHE A 49 -2.41 32.89 -2.44
N TYR A 50 -3.27 32.44 -3.35
CA TYR A 50 -3.29 32.92 -4.73
C TYR A 50 -3.57 34.43 -4.81
N HIS A 51 -4.57 34.92 -4.07
CA HIS A 51 -4.95 36.33 -4.10
C HIS A 51 -3.87 37.25 -3.49
N PHE A 52 -3.31 36.89 -2.34
CA PHE A 52 -2.40 37.76 -1.61
C PHE A 52 -0.96 37.81 -2.16
N ASP A 53 -0.49 36.77 -2.86
CA ASP A 53 0.87 36.75 -3.47
C ASP A 53 0.86 37.14 -4.95
N GLY A 54 -0.19 37.83 -5.41
CA GLY A 54 -0.29 38.39 -6.74
C GLY A 54 -0.44 37.34 -7.85
N GLU A 55 -1.25 36.31 -7.62
CA GLU A 55 -1.72 35.36 -8.64
C GLU A 55 -0.62 34.47 -9.25
N ARG A 56 0.53 34.39 -8.59
CA ARG A 56 1.72 33.64 -9.07
C ARG A 56 1.66 32.14 -8.86
N TYR A 57 0.66 31.65 -8.12
CA TYR A 57 0.53 30.24 -7.77
C TYR A 57 -0.33 29.49 -8.78
N CYS A 58 0.06 28.26 -9.11
CA CYS A 58 -0.85 27.32 -9.76
C CYS A 58 -1.85 26.74 -8.73
N LEU A 59 -3.08 27.27 -8.70
CA LEU A 59 -4.16 26.79 -7.81
C LEU A 59 -4.45 25.30 -8.00
N LEU A 60 -4.40 24.82 -9.24
CA LEU A 60 -4.58 23.43 -9.63
C LEU A 60 -3.51 22.56 -8.96
N SER A 61 -2.24 22.98 -8.97
CA SER A 61 -1.15 22.28 -8.30
C SER A 61 -1.38 22.20 -6.79
N ILE A 62 -1.81 23.30 -6.17
CA ILE A 62 -2.12 23.35 -4.73
C ILE A 62 -3.30 22.43 -4.40
N PHE A 63 -4.43 22.56 -5.08
CA PHE A 63 -5.62 21.76 -4.80
C PHE A 63 -5.39 20.29 -5.12
N MET A 64 -4.72 19.96 -6.22
CA MET A 64 -4.38 18.58 -6.53
C MET A 64 -3.41 18.01 -5.48
N GLY A 65 -2.39 18.76 -5.08
CA GLY A 65 -1.42 18.34 -4.07
C GLY A 65 -2.05 18.13 -2.69
N THR A 66 -3.02 18.98 -2.30
CA THR A 66 -3.73 18.84 -1.02
C THR A 66 -4.81 17.77 -1.07
N LEU A 67 -5.65 17.77 -2.10
CA LEU A 67 -6.78 16.83 -2.18
C LEU A 67 -6.34 15.42 -2.59
N TYR A 68 -5.15 15.26 -3.18
CA TYR A 68 -4.53 13.95 -3.43
C TYR A 68 -4.52 13.05 -2.19
N TRP A 69 -4.38 13.65 -1.01
CA TRP A 69 -4.40 12.92 0.26
C TRP A 69 -5.78 12.41 0.66
N PHE A 70 -6.85 12.98 0.10
CA PHE A 70 -8.23 12.63 0.43
C PHE A 70 -8.92 11.85 -0.71
N PHE A 71 -8.22 11.60 -1.82
CA PHE A 71 -8.77 10.88 -2.96
C PHE A 71 -8.62 9.38 -2.80
N TYR A 72 -9.74 8.66 -2.80
CA TYR A 72 -9.77 7.21 -2.67
C TYR A 72 -9.42 6.48 -4.00
N GLY A 73 -8.30 6.83 -4.62
CA GLY A 73 -7.87 6.30 -5.93
C GLY A 73 -7.74 4.78 -5.98
N THR A 74 -7.35 4.12 -4.88
CA THR A 74 -7.40 2.65 -4.80
C THR A 74 -8.79 2.10 -4.88
N ALA A 75 -9.72 2.63 -4.10
CA ALA A 75 -11.07 2.10 -4.08
C ALA A 75 -11.75 2.26 -5.46
N PHE A 76 -11.33 3.25 -6.25
CA PHE A 76 -11.68 3.37 -7.67
C PHE A 76 -11.15 2.19 -8.50
N VAL A 77 -9.86 1.86 -8.42
CA VAL A 77 -9.29 0.73 -9.17
C VAL A 77 -9.78 -0.62 -8.66
N VAL A 78 -9.93 -0.80 -7.35
CA VAL A 78 -10.46 -2.03 -6.79
C VAL A 78 -11.90 -2.22 -7.23
N GLY A 79 -12.73 -1.17 -7.22
CA GLY A 79 -14.08 -1.25 -7.77
C GLY A 79 -14.09 -1.69 -9.24
N LEU A 80 -13.15 -1.21 -10.05
CA LEU A 80 -13.00 -1.66 -11.44
C LEU A 80 -12.50 -3.10 -11.57
N VAL A 81 -11.56 -3.53 -10.71
CA VAL A 81 -11.09 -4.93 -10.68
C VAL A 81 -12.23 -5.87 -10.28
N GLU A 82 -13.03 -5.51 -9.28
CA GLU A 82 -14.23 -6.26 -8.87
C GLU A 82 -15.24 -6.36 -10.02
N ILE A 83 -15.51 -5.24 -10.72
CA ILE A 83 -16.36 -5.23 -11.92
C ILE A 83 -15.81 -6.17 -13.01
N LEU A 84 -14.49 -6.14 -13.26
CA LEU A 84 -13.84 -7.01 -14.25
C LEU A 84 -13.82 -8.49 -13.83
N ALA A 85 -13.76 -8.76 -12.52
CA ALA A 85 -13.81 -10.11 -11.95
C ALA A 85 -15.24 -10.69 -11.92
N GLY A 86 -16.26 -9.89 -12.26
CA GLY A 86 -17.66 -10.32 -12.29
C GLY A 86 -18.45 -9.97 -11.02
N GLU A 87 -17.83 -9.33 -10.03
CA GLU A 87 -18.47 -8.82 -8.82
C GLU A 87 -19.07 -7.43 -9.06
N LEU A 88 -20.08 -7.37 -9.92
CA LEU A 88 -20.63 -6.10 -10.42
C LEU A 88 -21.23 -5.22 -9.30
N GLU A 89 -21.94 -5.81 -8.35
CA GLU A 89 -22.67 -5.06 -7.32
C GLU A 89 -21.71 -4.38 -6.32
N THR A 90 -20.76 -5.13 -5.77
CA THR A 90 -19.75 -4.61 -4.83
C THR A 90 -18.82 -3.61 -5.52
N GLY A 91 -18.39 -3.93 -6.74
CA GLY A 91 -17.49 -3.06 -7.50
C GLY A 91 -18.14 -1.73 -7.90
N VAL A 92 -19.38 -1.75 -8.43
CA VAL A 92 -20.11 -0.53 -8.82
C VAL A 92 -20.45 0.33 -7.60
N THR A 93 -20.89 -0.27 -6.49
CA THR A 93 -21.23 0.49 -5.28
C THR A 93 -20.01 1.20 -4.70
N ARG A 94 -18.86 0.51 -4.62
CA ARG A 94 -17.61 1.11 -4.16
C ARG A 94 -17.13 2.22 -5.10
N PHE A 95 -17.17 1.97 -6.41
CA PHE A 95 -16.81 2.95 -7.44
C PHE A 95 -17.66 4.23 -7.33
N MET A 96 -18.99 4.08 -7.20
CA MET A 96 -19.89 5.21 -7.07
C MET A 96 -19.70 5.97 -5.76
N ALA A 97 -19.54 5.27 -4.64
CA ALA A 97 -19.31 5.90 -3.34
C ALA A 97 -18.05 6.79 -3.36
N VAL A 98 -16.95 6.28 -3.91
CA VAL A 98 -15.69 7.01 -4.06
C VAL A 98 -15.84 8.22 -4.99
N SER A 99 -16.51 8.02 -6.11
CA SER A 99 -16.76 9.07 -7.10
C SER A 99 -17.57 10.22 -6.48
N ILE A 100 -18.61 9.90 -5.72
CA ILE A 100 -19.45 10.88 -5.01
C ILE A 100 -18.65 11.64 -3.96
N LYS A 101 -17.86 10.95 -3.12
CA LYS A 101 -17.01 11.61 -2.11
C LYS A 101 -16.02 12.58 -2.75
N THR A 102 -15.37 12.14 -3.82
CA THR A 102 -14.42 12.96 -4.57
C THR A 102 -15.09 14.19 -5.19
N PHE A 103 -16.28 14.01 -5.75
CA PHE A 103 -17.08 15.11 -6.29
C PHE A 103 -17.45 16.12 -5.19
N VAL A 104 -17.91 15.66 -4.02
CA VAL A 104 -18.25 16.52 -2.88
C VAL A 104 -17.05 17.34 -2.43
N LEU A 105 -15.87 16.72 -2.31
CA LEU A 105 -14.62 17.42 -1.99
C LEU A 105 -14.29 18.52 -3.02
N CYS A 106 -14.42 18.22 -4.31
CA CYS A 106 -14.16 19.19 -5.39
C CYS A 106 -15.17 20.34 -5.37
N VAL A 107 -16.46 20.05 -5.21
CA VAL A 107 -17.52 21.06 -5.10
C VAL A 107 -17.29 22.00 -3.93
N MET A 108 -16.94 21.46 -2.75
CA MET A 108 -16.67 22.29 -1.58
C MET A 108 -15.38 23.08 -1.70
N THR A 109 -14.39 22.56 -2.42
CA THR A 109 -13.19 23.33 -2.78
C THR A 109 -13.55 24.51 -3.67
N CYS A 110 -14.35 24.30 -4.71
CA CYS A 110 -14.86 25.39 -5.56
C CYS A 110 -15.71 26.40 -4.78
N PHE A 111 -16.52 25.93 -3.83
CA PHE A 111 -17.29 26.80 -2.95
C PHE A 111 -16.39 27.62 -2.01
N GLY A 112 -15.32 27.02 -1.47
CA GLY A 112 -14.30 27.76 -0.72
C GLY A 112 -13.59 28.82 -1.57
N MET A 113 -13.31 28.52 -2.84
CA MET A 113 -12.78 29.52 -3.78
C MET A 113 -13.75 30.68 -4.00
N LEU A 114 -15.05 30.40 -4.16
CA LEU A 114 -16.09 31.42 -4.31
C LEU A 114 -16.15 32.38 -3.11
N LEU A 115 -15.85 31.90 -1.90
CA LEU A 115 -15.80 32.74 -0.71
C LEU A 115 -14.55 33.61 -0.63
N ALA A 116 -13.44 33.16 -1.23
CA ALA A 116 -12.15 33.83 -1.14
C ALA A 116 -11.82 34.72 -2.35
N LEU A 117 -12.42 34.47 -3.52
CA LEU A 117 -12.14 35.17 -4.77
C LEU A 117 -13.41 35.80 -5.36
N PRO A 118 -13.33 37.00 -5.94
CA PRO A 118 -14.48 37.66 -6.55
C PRO A 118 -14.95 36.96 -7.83
N ASN A 119 -14.05 36.32 -8.59
CA ASN A 119 -14.38 35.58 -9.80
C ASN A 119 -13.48 34.33 -9.95
N PRO A 120 -13.88 33.18 -9.36
CA PRO A 120 -13.06 31.98 -9.35
C PRO A 120 -12.87 31.35 -10.73
N ALA A 121 -13.82 31.50 -11.65
CA ALA A 121 -13.67 30.98 -13.02
C ALA A 121 -12.50 31.67 -13.74
N THR A 122 -12.43 33.00 -13.67
CA THR A 122 -11.31 33.74 -14.29
C THR A 122 -9.97 33.43 -13.63
N ALA A 123 -9.93 33.25 -12.30
CA ALA A 123 -8.72 32.87 -11.59
C ALA A 123 -8.27 31.44 -11.97
N TRP A 124 -9.23 30.52 -12.14
CA TRP A 124 -9.01 29.14 -12.55
C TRP A 124 -8.47 29.03 -13.97
N GLU A 125 -8.84 29.94 -14.87
CA GLU A 125 -8.30 30.00 -16.22
C GLU A 125 -6.93 30.70 -16.25
N ALA A 126 -6.80 31.82 -15.53
CA ALA A 126 -5.57 32.61 -15.50
C ALA A 126 -4.36 31.81 -14.97
N GLN A 127 -4.59 30.90 -14.02
CA GLN A 127 -3.52 30.06 -13.47
C GLN A 127 -2.84 29.15 -14.50
N TYR A 128 -3.48 28.77 -15.61
CA TYR A 128 -2.85 27.87 -16.60
C TYR A 128 -1.57 28.48 -17.18
N ALA A 129 -1.48 29.81 -17.26
CA ALA A 129 -0.26 30.50 -17.67
C ALA A 129 0.89 30.35 -16.65
N ASN A 130 0.58 30.07 -15.39
CA ASN A 130 1.53 29.96 -14.28
C ASN A 130 1.82 28.49 -13.90
N CYS A 131 0.99 27.55 -14.33
CA CYS A 131 1.19 26.11 -14.12
C CYS A 131 2.29 25.58 -15.06
N GLY A 132 3.54 25.59 -14.58
CA GLY A 132 4.67 25.02 -15.30
C GLY A 132 4.66 23.48 -15.30
N THR A 133 5.23 22.87 -16.34
CA THR A 133 5.54 21.43 -16.35
C THR A 133 6.96 21.20 -15.84
N ILE A 134 7.10 20.25 -14.92
CA ILE A 134 8.42 19.85 -14.40
C ILE A 134 8.84 18.60 -15.14
N ASP A 135 10.02 18.65 -15.75
CA ASP A 135 10.64 17.43 -16.26
C ASP A 135 11.26 16.65 -15.10
N LEU A 136 10.48 15.73 -14.53
CA LEU A 136 10.88 14.89 -13.40
C LEU A 136 12.16 14.08 -13.68
N GLY A 137 12.44 13.76 -14.95
CA GLY A 137 13.63 13.01 -15.33
C GLY A 137 14.95 13.75 -15.12
N ALA A 138 14.92 15.09 -15.05
CA ALA A 138 16.09 15.91 -14.78
C ALA A 138 16.37 16.11 -13.27
N GLN A 139 15.47 15.65 -12.39
CA GLN A 139 15.46 16.01 -10.98
C GLN A 139 15.87 14.83 -10.10
N TRP A 140 16.99 14.97 -9.38
CA TRP A 140 17.49 13.93 -8.46
C TRP A 140 16.56 13.68 -7.27
N TRP A 141 15.83 14.72 -6.84
CA TRP A 141 14.91 14.67 -5.71
C TRP A 141 13.59 13.95 -6.02
N ARG A 142 13.38 13.51 -7.27
CA ARG A 142 12.20 12.73 -7.70
C ARG A 142 11.97 11.51 -6.81
N VAL A 143 13.02 10.71 -6.58
CA VAL A 143 12.91 9.48 -5.79
C VAL A 143 12.66 9.77 -4.30
N PRO A 144 13.42 10.67 -3.63
CA PRO A 144 13.09 11.11 -2.27
C PRO A 144 11.67 11.64 -2.11
N LEU A 145 11.20 12.48 -3.04
CA LEU A 145 9.83 13.00 -3.01
C LEU A 145 8.81 11.87 -3.16
N TYR A 146 9.03 10.95 -4.11
CA TYR A 146 8.17 9.80 -4.29
C TYR A 146 8.08 8.94 -3.02
N LEU A 147 9.22 8.65 -2.38
CA LEU A 147 9.28 7.90 -1.13
C LEU A 147 8.59 8.63 0.03
N ALA A 148 8.69 9.96 0.11
CA ALA A 148 7.97 10.75 1.10
C ALA A 148 6.44 10.68 0.87
N CYS A 149 6.00 10.72 -0.39
CA CYS A 149 4.60 10.50 -0.74
C CYS A 149 4.16 9.08 -0.36
N SER A 150 4.98 8.08 -0.68
CA SER A 150 4.72 6.67 -0.35
C SER A 150 4.62 6.41 1.15
N PHE A 151 5.52 7.01 1.94
CA PHE A 151 5.46 6.97 3.40
C PHE A 151 4.12 7.49 3.93
N SER A 152 3.64 8.58 3.33
CA SER A 152 2.38 9.20 3.73
C SER A 152 1.18 8.32 3.35
N VAL A 153 1.18 7.71 2.15
CA VAL A 153 0.16 6.73 1.73
C VAL A 153 0.13 5.52 2.68
N LEU A 154 1.28 5.00 3.09
CA LEU A 154 1.35 3.92 4.07
C LEU A 154 0.76 4.34 5.43
N GLY A 155 0.96 5.60 5.83
CA GLY A 155 0.30 6.19 6.99
C GLY A 155 -1.22 6.19 6.89
N GLN A 156 -1.78 6.52 5.72
CA GLN A 156 -3.23 6.49 5.47
C GLN A 156 -3.81 5.08 5.55
N TYR A 157 -3.08 4.11 4.99
CA TYR A 157 -3.41 2.69 5.12
C TYR A 157 -3.22 2.13 6.54
N ARG A 158 -2.83 2.99 7.49
CA ARG A 158 -2.49 2.63 8.87
C ARG A 158 -1.51 1.46 8.92
N PHE A 159 -0.61 1.43 7.94
CA PHE A 159 0.43 0.43 7.89
C PHE A 159 1.28 0.57 9.16
N ARG A 160 1.88 -0.51 9.60
CA ARG A 160 2.73 -0.44 10.79
C ARG A 160 4.07 0.16 10.38
N LEU A 161 4.57 1.14 11.14
CA LEU A 161 5.86 1.79 10.86
C LEU A 161 7.00 0.77 10.68
N GLU A 162 7.00 -0.30 11.46
CA GLU A 162 7.97 -1.42 11.37
C GLU A 162 7.93 -2.16 10.01
N GLN A 163 6.80 -2.10 9.30
CA GLN A 163 6.55 -2.73 8.00
C GLN A 163 6.58 -1.74 6.84
N PHE A 164 6.75 -0.44 7.09
CA PHE A 164 6.75 0.58 6.04
C PHE A 164 7.76 0.29 4.94
N TRP A 165 8.95 -0.17 5.31
CA TRP A 165 9.99 -0.49 4.33
C TRP A 165 9.53 -1.51 3.28
N ARG A 166 8.62 -2.44 3.65
CA ARG A 166 8.08 -3.44 2.72
C ARG A 166 7.17 -2.78 1.69
N GLY A 167 6.23 -1.97 2.15
CA GLY A 167 5.35 -1.19 1.28
C GLY A 167 6.13 -0.23 0.39
N LEU A 168 7.12 0.47 0.95
CA LEU A 168 7.99 1.40 0.21
C LEU A 168 8.77 0.71 -0.91
N LEU A 169 9.29 -0.51 -0.69
CA LEU A 169 9.97 -1.27 -1.73
C LEU A 169 9.04 -1.64 -2.89
N VAL A 170 7.82 -2.11 -2.59
CA VAL A 170 6.83 -2.45 -3.61
C VAL A 170 6.38 -1.19 -4.38
N GLN A 171 6.08 -0.11 -3.67
CA GLN A 171 5.74 1.19 -4.26
C GLN A 171 6.86 1.73 -5.15
N LEU A 172 8.12 1.65 -4.71
CA LEU A 172 9.27 2.12 -5.47
C LEU A 172 9.49 1.28 -6.73
N ALA A 173 9.39 -0.04 -6.64
CA ALA A 173 9.55 -0.94 -7.78
C ALA A 173 8.50 -0.66 -8.87
N GLY A 174 7.23 -0.47 -8.47
CA GLY A 174 6.17 -0.12 -9.40
C GLY A 174 6.39 1.21 -10.10
N TYR A 175 6.65 2.25 -9.32
CA TYR A 175 6.87 3.60 -9.85
C TYR A 175 8.11 3.71 -10.73
N GLU A 176 9.24 3.13 -10.32
CA GLU A 176 10.46 3.20 -11.11
C GLU A 176 10.31 2.44 -12.42
N THR A 177 9.64 1.29 -12.41
CA THR A 177 9.32 0.55 -13.64
C THR A 177 8.44 1.37 -14.57
N GLN A 178 7.35 1.96 -14.04
CA GLN A 178 6.45 2.83 -14.81
C GLN A 178 7.20 4.02 -15.41
N PHE A 179 8.05 4.68 -14.62
CA PHE A 179 8.85 5.83 -15.03
C PHE A 179 9.84 5.48 -16.14
N GLN A 180 10.61 4.40 -15.97
CA GLN A 180 11.61 3.96 -16.94
C GLN A 180 10.97 3.54 -18.26
N VAL A 181 9.83 2.84 -18.22
CA VAL A 181 9.09 2.45 -19.42
C VAL A 181 8.54 3.69 -20.15
N SER A 182 7.95 4.64 -19.41
CA SER A 182 7.51 5.92 -19.98
C SER A 182 8.65 6.70 -20.64
N GLN A 183 9.82 6.74 -19.98
CA GLN A 183 10.99 7.44 -20.52
C GLN A 183 11.54 6.76 -21.78
N ALA A 184 11.54 5.42 -21.81
CA ALA A 184 11.97 4.65 -22.98
C ALA A 184 11.07 4.94 -24.21
N PHE A 185 9.76 5.03 -24.03
CA PHE A 185 8.84 5.41 -25.10
C PHE A 185 9.04 6.86 -25.55
N ARG A 186 9.19 7.80 -24.61
CA ARG A 186 9.46 9.21 -24.92
C ARG A 186 10.72 9.38 -25.75
N ASN A 187 11.78 8.63 -25.44
CA ASN A 187 13.04 8.66 -26.18
C ASN A 187 12.91 8.07 -27.60
N ARG A 188 12.01 7.09 -27.79
CA ARG A 188 11.82 6.41 -29.07
C ARG A 188 10.97 7.21 -30.05
N SER A 189 9.91 7.83 -29.56
CA SER A 189 8.90 8.46 -30.43
C SER A 189 9.39 9.79 -31.03
N GLY A 190 10.41 10.44 -30.47
CA GLY A 190 10.99 11.71 -30.96
C GLY A 190 10.02 12.91 -30.97
N SER A 191 8.71 12.65 -30.91
CA SER A 191 7.62 13.60 -30.76
C SER A 191 7.20 13.65 -29.29
N LEU A 192 6.84 14.85 -28.84
CA LEU A 192 6.32 15.11 -27.49
C LEU A 192 4.88 14.60 -27.29
N VAL A 193 4.25 14.01 -28.31
CA VAL A 193 2.85 13.56 -28.22
C VAL A 193 2.81 12.27 -27.42
N LYS A 194 2.38 12.41 -26.17
CA LYS A 194 2.13 11.30 -25.25
C LYS A 194 0.91 10.53 -25.76
N ASP A 195 1.12 9.39 -26.41
CA ASP A 195 0.03 8.50 -26.80
C ASP A 195 -0.49 7.77 -25.55
N ASN A 196 -1.80 7.53 -25.50
CA ASN A 196 -2.44 6.73 -24.45
C ASN A 196 -1.88 5.30 -24.41
N LEU A 197 -1.36 4.78 -25.54
CA LEU A 197 -0.70 3.48 -25.59
C LEU A 197 0.59 3.42 -24.75
N ASP A 198 1.41 4.48 -24.79
CA ASP A 198 2.66 4.54 -24.00
C ASP A 198 2.34 4.60 -22.49
N VAL A 199 1.28 5.34 -22.13
CA VAL A 199 0.75 5.41 -20.76
C VAL A 199 0.23 4.04 -20.32
N MET A 200 -0.57 3.39 -21.17
CA MET A 200 -1.11 2.07 -20.91
C MET A 200 0.01 1.06 -20.65
N ALA A 201 1.03 1.02 -21.51
CA ALA A 201 2.15 0.09 -21.38
C ALA A 201 2.96 0.32 -20.10
N SER A 202 3.30 1.57 -19.79
CA SER A 202 4.03 1.90 -18.56
C SER A 202 3.26 1.56 -17.28
N ASN A 203 1.95 1.80 -17.25
CA ASN A 203 1.09 1.43 -16.14
C ASN A 203 0.99 -0.10 -15.96
N VAL A 204 0.80 -0.85 -17.06
CA VAL A 204 0.80 -2.33 -17.04
C VAL A 204 2.11 -2.84 -16.44
N CYS A 205 3.25 -2.35 -16.92
CA CYS A 205 4.56 -2.76 -16.42
C CYS A 205 4.78 -2.39 -14.95
N GLY A 206 4.40 -1.19 -14.54
CA GLY A 206 4.52 -0.73 -13.15
C GLY A 206 3.67 -1.56 -12.17
N ALA A 207 2.41 -1.83 -12.52
CA ALA A 207 1.54 -2.69 -11.71
C ALA A 207 2.05 -4.13 -11.66
N ALA A 208 2.48 -4.71 -12.79
CA ALA A 208 3.04 -6.06 -12.82
C ALA A 208 4.31 -6.18 -11.97
N ALA A 209 5.21 -5.19 -12.05
CA ALA A 209 6.42 -5.14 -11.22
C ALA A 209 6.10 -5.04 -9.73
N SER A 210 5.04 -4.29 -9.36
CA SER A 210 4.57 -4.20 -7.97
C SER A 210 4.11 -5.56 -7.45
N VAL A 211 3.30 -6.30 -8.22
CA VAL A 211 2.83 -7.64 -7.84
C VAL A 211 4.01 -8.60 -7.67
N VAL A 212 4.90 -8.67 -8.66
CA VAL A 212 6.08 -9.56 -8.59
C VAL A 212 6.95 -9.22 -7.38
N THR A 213 7.19 -7.94 -7.13
CA THR A 213 7.98 -7.48 -5.97
C THR A 213 7.29 -7.84 -4.66
N ALA A 214 5.97 -7.64 -4.55
CA ALA A 214 5.20 -7.97 -3.36
C ALA A 214 5.23 -9.48 -3.07
N CYS A 215 5.04 -10.32 -4.09
CA CYS A 215 5.09 -11.78 -3.95
C CYS A 215 6.50 -12.28 -3.57
N LEU A 216 7.55 -11.76 -4.22
CA LEU A 216 8.94 -12.10 -3.88
C LEU A 216 9.29 -11.67 -2.46
N LEU A 217 8.87 -10.47 -2.06
CA LEU A 217 9.11 -9.96 -0.72
C LEU A 217 8.33 -10.75 0.33
N SER A 218 7.09 -11.15 0.04
CA SER A 218 6.30 -12.04 0.90
C SER A 218 7.01 -13.37 1.07
N ALA A 219 7.41 -14.03 -0.02
CA ALA A 219 8.10 -15.31 0.02
C ALA A 219 9.43 -15.23 0.81
N PHE A 220 10.18 -14.14 0.63
CA PHE A 220 11.40 -13.89 1.41
C PHE A 220 11.09 -13.70 2.89
N MET A 221 10.07 -12.92 3.22
CA MET A 221 9.67 -12.68 4.60
C MET A 221 9.11 -13.92 5.27
N ASP A 222 8.33 -14.74 4.58
CA ASP A 222 7.78 -16.00 5.08
C ASP A 222 8.91 -17.00 5.33
N PHE A 223 9.96 -17.01 4.49
CA PHE A 223 11.16 -17.79 4.74
C PHE A 223 11.90 -17.34 6.01
N VAL A 224 12.12 -16.02 6.16
CA VAL A 224 12.81 -15.44 7.33
C VAL A 224 12.00 -15.64 8.61
N ASN A 225 10.70 -15.35 8.55
CA ASN A 225 9.76 -15.52 9.65
C ASN A 225 9.61 -16.99 10.03
N GLY A 226 9.55 -17.90 9.04
CA GLY A 226 9.50 -19.33 9.28
C GLY A 226 10.69 -19.81 10.11
N ILE A 227 11.90 -19.39 9.75
CA ILE A 227 13.11 -19.70 10.55
C ILE A 227 13.04 -19.05 11.93
N TYR A 228 12.66 -17.78 12.01
CA TYR A 228 12.60 -17.02 13.26
C TYR A 228 11.59 -17.61 14.25
N TYR A 229 10.35 -17.84 13.82
CA TYR A 229 9.28 -18.37 14.66
C TYR A 229 9.42 -19.86 14.93
N ALA A 230 9.91 -20.65 13.98
CA ALA A 230 10.26 -22.05 14.27
C ALA A 230 11.29 -22.11 15.40
N GLN A 231 12.34 -21.27 15.34
CA GLN A 231 13.29 -21.19 16.44
C GLN A 231 12.67 -20.67 17.73
N LEU A 232 11.86 -19.60 17.68
CA LEU A 232 11.24 -19.04 18.88
C LEU A 232 10.33 -20.05 19.59
N LEU A 233 9.59 -20.87 18.84
CA LEU A 233 8.67 -21.88 19.37
C LEU A 233 9.37 -23.20 19.71
N GLN A 234 10.45 -23.58 19.01
CA GLN A 234 11.14 -24.88 19.18
C GLN A 234 12.40 -24.82 20.06
N ARG A 235 13.01 -23.65 20.31
CA ARG A 235 14.28 -23.53 21.06
C ARG A 235 14.22 -23.97 22.52
N GLY A 236 13.04 -24.06 23.13
CA GLY A 236 12.90 -24.70 24.45
C GLY A 236 13.36 -26.17 24.41
N ALA A 237 13.03 -26.89 23.33
CA ALA A 237 13.18 -28.35 23.25
C ALA A 237 14.46 -28.82 22.53
N HIS A 238 14.91 -28.15 21.45
CA HIS A 238 15.88 -28.75 20.50
C HIS A 238 17.16 -27.94 20.22
N ARG A 239 17.55 -26.98 21.08
CA ARG A 239 18.77 -26.17 20.87
C ARG A 239 20.05 -26.99 20.62
N ASP A 240 20.11 -28.22 21.14
CA ASP A 240 21.29 -29.08 21.02
C ASP A 240 21.25 -30.02 19.79
N GLU A 241 20.17 -30.00 18.99
CA GLU A 241 19.98 -30.95 17.87
C GLU A 241 20.01 -30.30 16.48
N THR A 242 19.83 -28.97 16.36
CA THR A 242 19.88 -28.27 15.07
C THR A 242 21.12 -27.38 14.93
N ASP A 243 22.18 -27.92 14.33
CA ASP A 243 23.51 -27.28 14.11
C ASP A 243 23.55 -26.16 13.04
N SER A 244 22.41 -25.58 12.64
CA SER A 244 22.40 -24.55 11.58
C SER A 244 22.98 -23.22 12.09
N MET A 245 24.24 -22.93 11.76
CA MET A 245 24.88 -21.64 12.06
C MET A 245 24.14 -20.45 11.42
N LEU A 246 23.48 -20.67 10.28
CA LEU A 246 22.71 -19.65 9.56
C LEU A 246 21.48 -19.21 10.37
N ASP A 247 20.81 -20.17 10.97
CA ASP A 247 19.64 -20.02 11.81
C ASP A 247 19.93 -19.12 13.01
N ASP A 248 21.04 -19.38 13.70
CA ASP A 248 21.50 -18.59 14.84
C ASP A 248 21.86 -17.15 14.45
N ILE A 249 22.53 -16.97 13.30
CA ILE A 249 22.87 -15.63 12.78
C ILE A 249 21.60 -14.86 12.45
N LEU A 250 20.65 -15.48 11.74
CA LEU A 250 19.42 -14.82 11.31
C LEU A 250 18.57 -14.38 12.51
N TYR A 251 18.39 -15.26 13.48
CA TYR A 251 17.71 -14.94 14.73
C TYR A 251 18.44 -13.82 15.49
N GLY A 252 19.77 -13.92 15.60
CA GLY A 252 20.58 -12.90 16.28
C GLY A 252 20.43 -11.52 15.64
N CYS A 253 20.41 -11.46 14.30
CA CYS A 253 20.13 -10.25 13.53
C CYS A 253 18.74 -9.68 13.83
N ILE A 254 17.68 -10.50 13.72
CA ILE A 254 16.29 -10.05 13.95
C ILE A 254 16.10 -9.57 15.39
N SER A 255 16.58 -10.35 16.38
CA SER A 255 16.51 -9.98 17.79
C SER A 255 17.26 -8.66 18.07
N SER A 256 18.39 -8.43 17.41
CA SER A 256 19.14 -7.18 17.51
C SER A 256 18.39 -5.99 16.91
N VAL A 257 17.73 -6.20 15.76
CA VAL A 257 16.88 -5.19 15.12
C VAL A 257 15.68 -4.82 16.00
N VAL A 258 14.98 -5.81 16.56
CA VAL A 258 13.86 -5.59 17.49
C VAL A 258 14.31 -4.80 18.72
N LYS A 259 15.46 -5.15 19.32
CA LYS A 259 16.03 -4.40 20.45
C LYS A 259 16.38 -2.97 20.06
N CYS A 260 16.97 -2.77 18.88
CA CYS A 260 17.30 -1.44 18.38
C CYS A 260 16.04 -0.57 18.21
N PHE A 261 14.98 -1.10 17.58
CA PHE A 261 13.71 -0.37 17.44
C PHE A 261 13.04 -0.06 18.78
N ASN A 262 13.10 -1.00 19.74
CA ASN A 262 12.62 -0.76 21.10
C ASN A 262 13.44 0.30 21.83
N CYS A 263 14.76 0.35 21.65
CA CYS A 263 15.61 1.42 22.19
C CYS A 263 15.30 2.79 21.59
N LEU A 264 14.86 2.84 20.33
CA LEU A 264 14.40 4.07 19.67
C LEU A 264 12.98 4.48 20.06
N GLY A 265 12.26 3.67 20.86
CA GLY A 265 10.87 3.92 21.23
C GLY A 265 9.86 3.74 20.08
N ILE A 266 10.31 3.16 18.96
CA ILE A 266 9.48 2.86 17.78
C ILE A 266 8.90 1.45 17.87
N GLY A 267 9.61 0.54 18.54
CA GLY A 267 9.21 -0.86 18.68
C GLY A 267 8.06 -1.06 19.68
N ARG A 268 7.35 -2.18 19.53
CA ARG A 268 6.21 -2.52 20.39
C ARG A 268 6.68 -3.16 21.68
N ALA A 269 6.01 -2.82 22.79
CA ALA A 269 6.18 -3.51 24.06
C ALA A 269 5.94 -5.03 23.93
N HIS A 270 5.02 -5.42 23.05
CA HIS A 270 4.75 -6.80 22.67
C HIS A 270 6.02 -7.57 22.25
N ASP A 271 6.82 -7.01 21.35
CA ASP A 271 8.02 -7.71 20.83
C ASP A 271 9.08 -7.89 21.91
N LYS A 272 9.16 -6.94 22.85
CA LYS A 272 10.01 -7.06 24.03
C LYS A 272 9.52 -8.20 24.93
N HIS A 273 8.22 -8.25 25.20
CA HIS A 273 7.62 -9.31 26.02
C HIS A 273 7.80 -10.68 25.37
N MET A 274 7.74 -10.78 24.04
CA MET A 274 7.98 -12.04 23.33
C MET A 274 9.40 -12.58 23.57
N VAL A 275 10.41 -11.72 23.49
CA VAL A 275 11.81 -12.11 23.76
C VAL A 275 12.01 -12.50 25.23
N GLU A 276 11.25 -11.89 26.15
CA GLU A 276 11.27 -12.27 27.57
C GLU A 276 10.54 -13.60 27.82
N LEU A 277 9.41 -13.83 27.15
CA LEU A 277 8.65 -15.08 27.17
C LEU A 277 9.52 -16.24 26.67
N GLU A 278 10.26 -16.06 25.58
CA GLU A 278 11.20 -17.07 25.08
C GLU A 278 12.23 -17.47 26.14
N LYS A 279 12.86 -16.49 26.81
CA LYS A 279 13.83 -16.77 27.89
C LYS A 279 13.19 -17.54 29.04
N LYS A 280 11.94 -17.20 29.38
CA LYS A 280 11.18 -17.88 30.43
C LYS A 280 10.85 -19.32 30.04
N ILE A 281 10.34 -19.54 28.82
CA ILE A 281 10.06 -20.87 28.28
C ILE A 281 11.36 -21.71 28.29
N TYR A 282 12.47 -21.15 27.79
CA TYR A 282 13.76 -21.83 27.78
C TYR A 282 14.23 -22.25 29.18
N GLN A 283 14.12 -21.35 30.16
CA GLN A 283 14.48 -21.66 31.54
C GLN A 283 13.58 -22.77 32.10
N GLN A 284 12.27 -22.71 31.88
CA GLN A 284 11.33 -23.75 32.32
C GLN A 284 11.59 -25.09 31.62
N THR A 285 11.96 -25.11 30.34
CA THR A 285 12.31 -26.35 29.64
C THR A 285 13.63 -26.95 30.15
N LYS A 286 14.62 -26.10 30.48
CA LYS A 286 15.87 -26.58 31.10
C LYS A 286 15.61 -27.18 32.48
N GLU A 287 14.75 -26.55 33.28
CA GLU A 287 14.30 -27.09 34.57
C GLU A 287 13.58 -28.44 34.38
N LEU A 288 12.72 -28.57 33.36
CA LEU A 288 11.98 -29.80 33.05
C LEU A 288 12.88 -30.97 32.62
N LYS A 289 13.98 -30.68 31.91
CA LYS A 289 14.96 -31.69 31.48
C LYS A 289 15.89 -32.14 32.60
N ASP A 290 16.05 -31.35 33.66
CA ASP A 290 16.90 -31.69 34.80
C ASP A 290 16.16 -32.67 35.73
N PRO A 291 16.60 -33.94 35.84
CA PRO A 291 15.93 -34.92 36.70
C PRO A 291 15.96 -34.57 38.20
N ALA A 292 16.80 -33.62 38.61
CA ALA A 292 16.83 -33.13 39.99
C ALA A 292 15.74 -32.09 40.30
N ASN A 293 15.05 -31.56 39.29
CA ASN A 293 14.06 -30.52 39.44
C ASN A 293 12.64 -31.12 39.49
N PRO A 294 11.77 -30.72 40.44
CA PRO A 294 10.42 -31.29 40.56
C PRO A 294 9.41 -30.84 39.50
N ARG A 295 9.80 -29.96 38.56
CA ARG A 295 8.89 -29.41 37.55
C ARG A 295 8.51 -30.49 36.53
N THR A 296 7.21 -30.70 36.31
CA THR A 296 6.67 -31.69 35.35
C THR A 296 6.04 -31.07 34.10
N GLU A 297 5.76 -29.76 34.13
CA GLU A 297 5.09 -29.06 33.03
C GLU A 297 5.53 -27.59 32.92
N ILE A 298 5.40 -27.03 31.72
CA ILE A 298 5.59 -25.60 31.43
C ILE A 298 4.28 -24.89 31.78
N LYS A 299 4.34 -23.91 32.69
CA LYS A 299 3.17 -23.12 33.09
C LYS A 299 3.37 -21.69 32.63
N LEU A 300 2.51 -21.26 31.73
CA LEU A 300 2.41 -19.88 31.27
C LEU A 300 1.29 -19.19 32.06
N GLY A 301 1.49 -17.91 32.37
CA GLY A 301 0.39 -17.07 32.87
C GLY A 301 -0.60 -16.74 31.75
N PRO A 302 -1.82 -16.29 32.06
CA PRO A 302 -2.81 -15.93 31.04
C PRO A 302 -2.31 -14.88 30.04
N GLU A 303 -1.61 -13.84 30.52
CA GLU A 303 -1.00 -12.82 29.64
C GLU A 303 0.11 -13.39 28.72
N GLU A 304 0.78 -14.47 29.14
CA GLU A 304 1.83 -15.13 28.38
C GLU A 304 1.26 -16.11 27.35
N GLU A 305 0.13 -16.74 27.67
CA GLU A 305 -0.65 -17.55 26.73
C GLU A 305 -1.22 -16.68 25.61
N ASP A 306 -1.79 -15.53 25.95
CA ASP A 306 -2.28 -14.54 24.97
C ASP A 306 -1.11 -14.07 24.06
N LEU A 307 0.05 -13.78 24.65
CA LEU A 307 1.24 -13.39 23.89
C LEU A 307 1.75 -14.51 22.97
N LEU A 308 1.66 -15.77 23.41
CA LEU A 308 2.02 -16.92 22.59
C LEU A 308 1.02 -17.12 21.44
N LEU A 309 -0.28 -16.94 21.70
CA LEU A 309 -1.31 -17.00 20.67
C LEU A 309 -1.11 -15.89 19.62
N ASP A 310 -0.87 -14.66 20.06
CA ASP A 310 -0.54 -13.54 19.18
C ASP A 310 0.70 -13.85 18.33
N THR A 311 1.72 -14.46 18.94
CA THR A 311 2.93 -14.91 18.22
C THR A 311 2.62 -15.91 17.11
N VAL A 312 1.73 -16.88 17.37
CA VAL A 312 1.31 -17.87 16.36
C VAL A 312 0.56 -17.17 15.23
N VAL A 313 -0.34 -16.25 15.53
CA VAL A 313 -1.05 -15.44 14.52
C VAL A 313 -0.06 -14.58 13.72
N TYR A 314 0.97 -14.03 14.37
CA TYR A 314 2.03 -13.27 13.70
C TYR A 314 2.97 -14.12 12.84
N ALA A 315 3.00 -15.43 13.04
CA ALA A 315 3.75 -16.36 12.22
C ALA A 315 3.02 -16.72 10.92
N GLU A 316 1.75 -16.38 10.77
CA GLU A 316 1.02 -16.54 9.52
C GLU A 316 1.65 -15.71 8.39
N SER A 317 1.53 -16.23 7.17
CA SER A 317 2.07 -15.56 5.99
C SER A 317 1.42 -14.19 5.81
N MET A 318 2.23 -13.23 5.43
CA MET A 318 1.73 -11.87 5.30
C MET A 318 0.79 -11.75 4.11
N ASN A 319 -0.34 -11.07 4.30
CA ASN A 319 -1.25 -10.80 3.19
C ASN A 319 -0.58 -9.90 2.14
N ILE A 320 -0.34 -10.44 0.94
CA ILE A 320 0.28 -9.75 -0.19
C ILE A 320 -0.53 -8.48 -0.56
N TRP A 321 -1.85 -8.54 -0.45
CA TRP A 321 -2.73 -7.40 -0.73
C TRP A 321 -2.47 -6.23 0.20
N ALA A 322 -2.09 -6.47 1.45
CA ALA A 322 -1.76 -5.40 2.37
C ALA A 322 -0.56 -4.58 1.87
N MET A 323 0.43 -5.22 1.23
CA MET A 323 1.56 -4.51 0.60
C MET A 323 1.22 -3.90 -0.74
N LEU A 324 0.36 -4.56 -1.52
CA LEU A 324 0.05 -4.18 -2.89
C LEU A 324 -0.94 -3.00 -2.97
N MET A 325 -1.91 -2.93 -2.06
CA MET A 325 -2.92 -1.85 -2.05
C MET A 325 -2.31 -0.45 -2.01
N PRO A 326 -1.35 -0.14 -1.11
CA PRO A 326 -0.65 1.15 -1.13
C PRO A 326 0.12 1.43 -2.43
N ALA A 327 0.62 0.41 -3.12
CA ALA A 327 1.30 0.57 -4.41
C ALA A 327 0.30 0.90 -5.52
N VAL A 328 -0.82 0.18 -5.57
CA VAL A 328 -1.92 0.49 -6.50
C VAL A 328 -2.43 1.91 -6.26
N TYR A 329 -2.59 2.33 -5.01
CA TYR A 329 -2.97 3.71 -4.65
C TYR A 329 -2.12 4.75 -5.34
N GLN A 330 -0.82 4.54 -5.30
CA GLN A 330 0.11 5.54 -5.75
C GLN A 330 0.31 5.53 -7.26
N LEU A 331 0.06 4.38 -7.90
CA LEU A 331 0.04 4.26 -9.35
C LEU A 331 -1.23 4.86 -9.97
N VAL A 332 -2.34 4.94 -9.21
CA VAL A 332 -3.56 5.61 -9.65
C VAL A 332 -3.43 7.11 -9.45
N PRO A 333 -3.54 7.92 -10.52
CA PRO A 333 -3.51 9.35 -10.39
C PRO A 333 -4.86 9.84 -9.84
N GLY A 334 -5.01 9.88 -8.51
CA GLY A 334 -6.17 10.52 -7.86
C GLY A 334 -6.39 11.97 -8.34
N SER A 335 -5.30 12.64 -8.73
CA SER A 335 -5.32 13.96 -9.38
C SER A 335 -6.05 13.98 -10.72
N MET A 336 -6.11 12.88 -11.49
CA MET A 336 -6.89 12.82 -12.73
C MET A 336 -8.39 12.75 -12.46
N ILE A 337 -8.81 12.01 -11.44
CA ILE A 337 -10.22 11.94 -11.03
C ILE A 337 -10.68 13.33 -10.59
N ALA A 338 -9.86 13.99 -9.78
CA ALA A 338 -10.13 15.34 -9.33
C ALA A 338 -10.16 16.33 -10.47
N LYS A 339 -9.19 16.26 -11.39
CA LYS A 339 -9.14 17.12 -12.58
C LYS A 339 -10.42 16.98 -13.40
N MET A 340 -10.89 15.75 -13.62
CA MET A 340 -12.17 15.49 -14.28
C MET A 340 -13.34 16.19 -13.57
N TRP A 341 -13.39 16.13 -12.23
CA TRP A 341 -14.45 16.81 -11.48
C TRP A 341 -14.33 18.34 -11.52
N PHE A 342 -13.13 18.90 -11.38
CA PHE A 342 -12.93 20.35 -11.51
C PHE A 342 -13.29 20.84 -12.92
N GLU A 343 -12.92 20.11 -13.98
CA GLU A 343 -13.32 20.44 -15.37
C GLU A 343 -14.84 20.29 -15.59
N THR A 344 -15.50 19.46 -14.79
CA THR A 344 -16.98 19.36 -14.81
C THR A 344 -17.64 20.53 -14.09
N ILE A 345 -17.05 21.00 -12.96
CA ILE A 345 -17.60 22.09 -12.15
C ILE A 345 -17.29 23.47 -12.76
N ILE A 346 -16.06 23.63 -13.27
CA ILE A 346 -15.54 24.84 -13.91
C ILE A 346 -15.08 24.44 -15.32
N PRO A 347 -15.99 24.40 -16.31
CA PRO A 347 -15.64 23.98 -17.65
C PRO A 347 -14.64 24.96 -18.29
N PRO A 348 -13.66 24.46 -19.06
CA PRO A 348 -12.74 25.34 -19.78
C PRO A 348 -13.50 26.15 -20.83
N SER A 349 -13.17 27.44 -20.97
CA SER A 349 -13.78 28.31 -21.98
C SER A 349 -13.37 27.96 -23.41
N ASP A 350 -12.22 27.30 -23.61
CA ASP A 350 -11.81 26.73 -24.89
C ASP A 350 -11.89 25.19 -24.87
N PRO A 351 -12.80 24.57 -25.66
CA PRO A 351 -12.92 23.12 -25.77
C PRO A 351 -11.64 22.42 -26.27
N SER A 352 -10.75 23.13 -26.96
CA SER A 352 -9.46 22.58 -27.42
C SER A 352 -8.46 22.38 -26.27
N LEU A 353 -8.67 23.07 -25.15
CA LEU A 353 -7.90 22.89 -23.91
C LEU A 353 -8.47 21.79 -23.01
N ALA A 354 -9.64 21.24 -23.35
CA ALA A 354 -10.19 20.08 -22.66
C ALA A 354 -9.34 18.86 -23.00
N GLU A 355 -8.38 18.54 -22.12
CA GLU A 355 -7.74 17.24 -22.16
C GLU A 355 -8.80 16.16 -22.02
N ASN A 356 -8.61 15.03 -22.69
CA ASN A 356 -9.53 13.91 -22.63
C ASN A 356 -9.33 13.15 -21.30
N THR A 357 -9.54 13.84 -20.17
CA THR A 357 -9.23 13.39 -18.81
C THR A 357 -9.95 12.10 -18.48
N PHE A 358 -11.20 11.95 -18.95
CA PHE A 358 -11.97 10.70 -18.84
C PHE A 358 -11.29 9.54 -19.57
N ALA A 359 -10.87 9.73 -20.82
CA ALA A 359 -10.17 8.70 -21.58
C ALA A 359 -8.85 8.30 -20.89
N GLY A 360 -8.09 9.29 -20.41
CA GLY A 360 -6.86 9.04 -19.66
C GLY A 360 -7.09 8.28 -18.33
N LEU A 361 -8.19 8.57 -17.63
CA LEU A 361 -8.59 7.85 -16.42
C LEU A 361 -8.95 6.39 -16.72
N MET A 362 -9.73 6.16 -17.79
CA MET A 362 -10.10 4.81 -18.22
C MET A 362 -8.89 4.00 -18.66
N VAL A 363 -8.01 4.60 -19.48
CA VAL A 363 -6.75 3.97 -19.92
C VAL A 363 -5.89 3.61 -18.71
N THR A 364 -5.73 4.54 -17.76
CA THR A 364 -4.92 4.29 -16.56
C THR A 364 -5.49 3.18 -15.70
N SER A 365 -6.80 3.18 -15.48
CA SER A 365 -7.42 2.20 -14.60
C SER A 365 -7.44 0.79 -15.19
N ILE A 366 -7.78 0.67 -16.49
CA ILE A 366 -7.76 -0.62 -17.20
C ILE A 366 -6.33 -1.15 -17.32
N SER A 367 -5.34 -0.30 -17.60
CA SER A 367 -3.94 -0.72 -17.68
C SER A 367 -3.38 -1.20 -16.34
N LEU A 368 -3.74 -0.54 -15.23
CA LEU A 368 -3.33 -1.00 -13.91
C LEU A 368 -3.99 -2.35 -13.58
N ALA A 369 -5.29 -2.51 -13.83
CA ALA A 369 -5.98 -3.79 -13.63
C ALA A 369 -5.35 -4.92 -14.45
N LEU A 370 -5.06 -4.68 -15.74
CA LEU A 370 -4.34 -5.61 -16.61
C LEU A 370 -2.94 -5.94 -16.09
N GLY A 371 -2.22 -4.93 -15.59
CA GLY A 371 -0.89 -5.13 -15.00
C GLY A 371 -0.92 -5.98 -13.73
N LEU A 372 -1.96 -5.84 -12.89
CA LEU A 372 -2.15 -6.70 -11.72
C LEU A 372 -2.36 -8.15 -12.13
N VAL A 373 -3.26 -8.40 -13.09
CA VAL A 373 -3.52 -9.76 -13.63
C VAL A 373 -2.26 -10.35 -14.27
N LEU A 374 -1.52 -9.55 -15.05
CA LEU A 374 -0.30 -9.99 -15.69
C LEU A 374 0.81 -10.31 -14.67
N GLY A 375 0.97 -9.47 -13.65
CA GLY A 375 1.92 -9.69 -12.56
C GLY A 375 1.65 -11.01 -11.84
N GLU A 376 0.37 -11.30 -11.55
CA GLU A 376 -0.04 -12.55 -10.94
C GLU A 376 0.25 -13.76 -11.83
N ALA A 377 -0.06 -13.68 -13.13
CA ALA A 377 0.26 -14.72 -14.10
C ALA A 377 1.78 -15.00 -14.15
N ILE A 378 2.63 -13.96 -14.09
CA ILE A 378 4.09 -14.11 -14.04
C ILE A 378 4.50 -14.89 -12.78
N VAL A 379 3.98 -14.51 -11.61
CA VAL A 379 4.30 -15.17 -10.33
C VAL A 379 3.89 -16.65 -10.36
N GLN A 380 2.71 -16.96 -10.88
CA GLN A 380 2.22 -18.34 -11.01
C GLN A 380 3.10 -19.18 -11.94
N VAL A 381 3.49 -18.64 -13.10
CA VAL A 381 4.39 -19.32 -14.05
C VAL A 381 5.75 -19.60 -13.41
N VAL A 382 6.35 -18.59 -12.76
CA VAL A 382 7.66 -18.73 -12.09
C VAL A 382 7.59 -19.77 -10.98
N THR A 383 6.55 -19.72 -10.14
CA THR A 383 6.34 -20.68 -9.05
C THR A 383 6.15 -22.11 -9.59
N GLY A 384 5.38 -22.27 -10.66
CA GLY A 384 5.20 -23.53 -11.36
C GLY A 384 6.53 -24.09 -11.89
N LEU A 385 7.35 -23.25 -12.51
CA LEU A 385 8.69 -23.65 -13.01
C LEU A 385 9.62 -24.06 -11.88
N VAL A 386 9.66 -23.31 -10.77
CA VAL A 386 10.47 -23.66 -9.59
C VAL A 386 10.04 -24.99 -9.00
N ASN A 387 8.73 -25.23 -8.88
CA ASN A 387 8.19 -26.49 -8.37
C ASN A 387 8.50 -27.67 -9.28
N LEU A 388 8.47 -27.48 -10.60
CA LEU A 388 8.88 -28.49 -11.57
C LEU A 388 10.38 -28.82 -11.46
N MET A 389 11.24 -27.81 -11.26
CA MET A 389 12.67 -28.02 -11.06
C MET A 389 12.95 -28.78 -9.75
N LYS A 390 12.32 -28.38 -8.63
CA LYS A 390 12.45 -29.09 -7.35
C LYS A 390 12.03 -30.56 -7.45
N ARG A 391 10.91 -30.85 -8.14
CA ARG A 391 10.44 -32.23 -8.37
C ARG A 391 11.43 -33.05 -9.20
N LYS A 392 12.06 -32.46 -10.22
CA LYS A 392 13.09 -33.14 -11.03
C LYS A 392 14.37 -33.42 -10.24
N CYS A 393 14.83 -32.48 -9.42
CA CYS A 393 16.00 -32.67 -8.56
C CYS A 393 15.75 -33.73 -7.47
N SER A 394 14.57 -33.74 -6.85
CA SER A 394 14.21 -34.75 -5.84
C SER A 394 14.08 -36.17 -6.42
N LYS A 395 13.57 -36.32 -7.65
CA LYS A 395 13.53 -37.61 -8.36
C LYS A 395 14.91 -38.13 -8.77
N GLY A 396 15.92 -37.26 -8.87
CA GLY A 396 17.32 -37.65 -9.11
C GLY A 396 18.02 -38.22 -7.87
N ALA A 397 17.57 -37.85 -6.67
CA ALA A 397 18.17 -38.30 -5.40
C ALA A 397 17.55 -39.59 -4.84
N LYS A 398 16.35 -39.99 -5.27
CA LYS A 398 15.62 -41.18 -4.78
C LYS A 398 15.86 -42.46 -5.60
N LYS A 399 17.03 -42.65 -6.21
CA LYS A 399 17.32 -43.85 -7.03
C LYS A 399 18.26 -44.88 -6.40
N GLU A 400 18.62 -44.74 -5.12
CA GLU A 400 19.55 -45.69 -4.46
C GLU A 400 19.13 -46.28 -3.10
N GLU A 401 17.95 -46.00 -2.53
CA GLU A 401 17.50 -46.73 -1.34
C GLU A 401 16.03 -47.18 -1.46
N GLU A 402 15.83 -48.47 -1.18
CA GLU A 402 14.54 -49.19 -1.06
C GLU A 402 13.65 -48.63 0.07
N PRO A 403 12.35 -48.96 0.10
CA PRO A 403 11.33 -48.17 0.77
C PRO A 403 11.23 -48.49 2.26
N ASP A 404 11.08 -47.46 3.08
CA ASP A 404 10.31 -47.54 4.32
C ASP A 404 9.29 -46.39 4.34
N ASP A 405 8.04 -46.80 4.54
CA ASP A 405 6.85 -45.96 4.57
C ASP A 405 6.92 -44.94 5.71
N ILE A 406 7.00 -43.65 5.38
CA ILE A 406 6.51 -42.56 6.25
C ILE A 406 5.72 -41.58 5.40
N ASP A 407 4.41 -41.69 5.54
CA ASP A 407 3.41 -40.77 5.04
C ASP A 407 3.47 -39.47 5.86
N LEU A 408 4.08 -38.43 5.29
CA LEU A 408 4.04 -37.07 5.80
C LEU A 408 3.33 -36.20 4.74
N GLY A 409 2.01 -36.39 4.68
CA GLY A 409 1.12 -35.38 4.15
C GLY A 409 1.17 -34.14 5.05
N MET A 410 1.46 -32.99 4.44
CA MET A 410 0.81 -31.68 4.67
C MET A 410 1.72 -30.56 4.15
N VAL A 411 1.62 -30.29 2.85
CA VAL A 411 1.65 -28.91 2.32
C VAL A 411 0.67 -28.91 1.14
N GLY A 412 -0.58 -28.54 1.42
CA GLY A 412 -1.62 -28.38 0.41
C GLY A 412 -1.30 -27.19 -0.51
N PRO A 413 -1.65 -27.26 -1.81
CA PRO A 413 -1.48 -26.15 -2.74
C PRO A 413 -2.80 -25.37 -2.85
N ASP A 414 -3.12 -24.51 -1.89
CA ASP A 414 -4.31 -23.64 -1.96
C ASP A 414 -3.92 -22.17 -1.90
N ILE A 415 -3.52 -21.64 -3.07
CA ILE A 415 -3.49 -20.19 -3.36
C ILE A 415 -4.51 -19.86 -4.49
N ALA A 416 -5.01 -20.88 -5.20
CA ALA A 416 -6.03 -20.68 -6.24
C ALA A 416 -7.41 -20.32 -5.68
N THR A 417 -7.69 -20.61 -4.42
CA THR A 417 -8.97 -20.36 -3.73
C THR A 417 -9.09 -18.97 -3.12
N THR A 418 -8.05 -18.14 -3.15
CA THR A 418 -8.17 -16.74 -2.68
C THR A 418 -8.63 -15.79 -3.80
N ILE A 419 -8.74 -16.29 -5.05
CA ILE A 419 -9.21 -15.50 -6.22
C ILE A 419 -10.65 -15.87 -6.60
N ALA A 420 -11.16 -17.02 -6.15
CA ALA A 420 -12.58 -17.37 -6.24
C ALA A 420 -13.09 -17.60 -4.82
N GLY A 421 -13.89 -16.67 -4.31
CA GLY A 421 -14.54 -16.80 -3.02
C GLY A 421 -15.24 -18.15 -2.91
N ASP A 422 -14.80 -18.96 -1.95
CA ASP A 422 -15.46 -20.24 -1.67
C ASP A 422 -16.74 -19.94 -0.90
N ASP A 423 -17.87 -20.09 -1.61
CA ASP A 423 -19.23 -20.06 -1.11
C ASP A 423 -19.43 -21.17 -0.07
N THR A 424 -19.20 -20.85 1.20
CA THR A 424 -19.82 -21.58 2.31
C THR A 424 -20.68 -20.65 3.12
N LYS A 425 -22.00 -20.87 2.98
CA LYS A 425 -23.08 -20.27 3.77
C LYS A 425 -22.67 -20.06 5.23
N SER A 426 -22.54 -18.79 5.62
CA SER A 426 -22.78 -18.38 7.00
C SER A 426 -23.82 -17.26 6.99
N GLU A 427 -24.88 -17.51 7.73
CA GLU A 427 -25.98 -16.58 7.93
C GLU A 427 -25.48 -15.33 8.68
N GLY A 428 -25.90 -14.17 8.17
CA GLY A 428 -26.09 -12.90 8.88
C GLY A 428 -25.19 -12.57 10.06
N SER A 429 -24.12 -11.82 9.81
CA SER A 429 -23.85 -10.64 10.64
C SER A 429 -23.16 -9.57 9.79
N GLY A 430 -23.80 -8.39 9.70
CA GLY A 430 -23.24 -7.25 9.00
C GLY A 430 -21.99 -6.76 9.71
N SER A 431 -20.83 -6.92 9.08
CA SER A 431 -19.63 -6.17 9.43
C SER A 431 -19.36 -5.16 8.31
N THR A 432 -19.73 -3.91 8.59
CA THR A 432 -19.28 -2.75 7.85
C THR A 432 -17.78 -2.59 8.05
N TRP A 433 -17.01 -2.71 6.98
CA TRP A 433 -15.61 -2.27 6.97
C TRP A 433 -15.56 -0.77 7.32
N PRO A 434 -14.74 -0.33 8.29
CA PRO A 434 -14.51 1.10 8.48
C PRO A 434 -13.65 1.60 7.33
N LEU A 435 -14.23 2.45 6.49
CA LEU A 435 -13.53 3.29 5.51
C LEU A 435 -12.66 4.33 6.22
#